data_AF-A0A816QDU5-F1
#
_entry.id   AF-A0A816QDU5-F1
#
_cell.length_a   1.000
_cell.length_b   1.000
_cell.length_c   1.000
_cell.angle_alpha   90.00
_cell.angle_beta   90.00
_cell.angle_gamma   90.00
#
_symmetry.space_group_name_H-M   'P 1'
#
loop_
_entity.id
_entity.type
_entity.pdbx_description
1 polymer ?
#
loop_
_entity_poly.entity_id
_entity_poly.type
_entity_poly.pdbx_seq_one_letter_code
_entity_poly.pdbx_strand_id
1 'polypeptide(L)' 'MSAQKIQLACLILAFFLLFSQSTATCHYRFPPSGPCKHDAGCKNVCTQPPEDPNYLACITSAPMFGKCCCLVRP' A
#
# COMPACT_ATOMS: atom_id res chain seq x y z
N MET A 1 -34.48 -6.46 -25.90
CA MET A 1 -34.30 -5.86 -24.55
C MET A 1 -33.41 -6.71 -23.61
N SER A 2 -32.41 -7.46 -24.12
CA SER A 2 -31.64 -8.44 -23.32
C SER A 2 -30.12 -8.17 -23.30
N ALA A 3 -29.52 -7.78 -24.43
CA ALA A 3 -28.06 -7.57 -24.53
C ALA A 3 -27.53 -6.43 -23.64
N GLN A 4 -28.27 -5.31 -23.52
CA GLN A 4 -27.85 -4.17 -22.70
C GLN A 4 -27.77 -4.48 -21.20
N LYS A 5 -28.62 -5.38 -20.69
CA LYS A 5 -28.61 -5.77 -19.26
C LYS A 5 -27.39 -6.62 -18.92
N ILE A 6 -26.97 -7.50 -19.82
CA ILE A 6 -25.80 -8.37 -19.64
C ILE A 6 -24.52 -7.54 -19.69
N GLN A 7 -24.44 -6.59 -20.63
CA GLN A 7 -23.27 -5.72 -20.78
C GLN A 7 -23.06 -4.83 -19.55
N LEU A 8 -24.14 -4.33 -18.95
CA LEU A 8 -24.09 -3.55 -17.71
C LEU A 8 -23.62 -4.40 -16.52
N ALA A 9 -24.10 -5.64 -16.39
CA ALA A 9 -23.70 -6.55 -15.31
C ALA A 9 -22.20 -6.90 -15.39
N CYS A 10 -21.66 -7.16 -16.59
CA CYS A 10 -20.23 -7.42 -16.78
C CYS A 10 -19.34 -6.22 -16.44
N LEU A 11 -19.77 -5.00 -16.79
CA LEU A 11 -19.07 -3.76 -16.44
C LEU A 11 -19.00 -3.54 -14.94
N ILE A 12 -20.09 -3.80 -14.23
CA ILE A 12 -20.16 -3.69 -12.76
C ILE A 12 -19.24 -4.72 -12.10
N LEU A 13 -19.24 -5.97 -12.59
CA LEU A 13 -18.36 -7.03 -12.09
C LEU A 13 -16.88 -6.71 -12.32
N ALA A 14 -16.52 -6.22 -13.50
CA ALA A 14 -15.15 -5.79 -13.80
C ALA A 14 -14.71 -4.64 -12.88
N PHE A 15 -15.60 -3.68 -12.61
CA PHE A 15 -15.34 -2.60 -11.66
C PHE A 15 -15.09 -3.13 -10.24
N PHE A 16 -15.94 -4.04 -9.72
CA PHE A 16 -15.72 -4.62 -8.39
C PHE A 16 -14.41 -5.40 -8.27
N LEU A 17 -14.02 -6.15 -9.32
CA LEU A 17 -12.75 -6.89 -9.35
C LEU A 17 -11.53 -5.98 -9.44
N LEU A 18 -11.65 -4.83 -10.11
CA LEU A 18 -10.57 -3.83 -10.19
C LEU A 18 -10.40 -3.08 -8.87
N PHE A 19 -11.49 -2.75 -8.18
CA PHE A 19 -11.43 -2.02 -6.89
C PHE A 19 -10.97 -2.89 -5.72
N SER A 20 -11.18 -4.21 -5.76
CA SER A 20 -10.69 -5.14 -4.73
C SER A 20 -9.15 -5.27 -4.68
N GLN A 21 -8.44 -4.87 -5.74
CA GLN A 21 -6.98 -5.08 -5.83
C GLN A 21 -6.13 -4.01 -5.11
N SER A 22 -6.72 -2.89 -4.66
CA SER A 22 -5.94 -1.75 -4.14
C SER A 22 -5.91 -1.62 -2.61
N THR A 23 -6.10 -2.70 -1.85
CA THR A 23 -6.11 -2.67 -0.37
C THR A 23 -4.72 -2.82 0.26
N ALA A 24 -3.68 -2.28 -0.38
CA ALA A 24 -2.35 -2.28 0.21
C ALA A 24 -2.32 -1.31 1.41
N THR A 25 -2.02 -1.82 2.61
CA THR A 25 -2.03 -1.02 3.85
C THR A 25 -0.61 -0.67 4.26
N CYS A 26 -0.36 0.61 4.54
CA CYS A 26 0.92 1.08 5.08
C CYS A 26 0.90 1.07 6.62
N HIS A 27 1.75 0.24 7.23
CA HIS A 27 2.09 0.37 8.64
C HIS A 27 3.22 1.38 8.82
N TYR A 28 2.93 2.53 9.42
CA TYR A 28 3.93 3.58 9.60
C TYR A 28 4.79 3.33 10.83
N ARG A 29 6.12 3.22 10.65
CA ARG A 29 7.08 3.02 11.73
C ARG A 29 8.16 4.09 11.73
N PHE A 30 8.59 4.50 12.92
CA PHE A 30 9.77 5.36 13.06
C PHE A 30 11.04 4.50 13.01
N PRO A 31 12.04 4.84 12.19
CA PRO A 31 13.32 4.16 12.24
C PRO A 31 14.01 4.41 13.59
N PRO A 32 14.73 3.41 14.15
CA PRO A 32 15.45 3.57 15.41
C PRO A 32 16.61 4.57 15.32
N SER A 33 17.14 4.81 14.12
CA SER A 33 18.18 5.81 13.84
C SER A 33 17.66 7.26 13.76
N GLY A 34 16.37 7.49 14.03
CA GLY A 34 15.70 8.78 13.85
C GLY A 34 14.91 8.86 12.53
N PRO A 35 14.35 10.04 12.19
CA PRO A 35 13.50 10.21 11.01
C PRO A 35 14.24 9.81 9.73
N CYS A 36 13.58 8.99 8.90
CA CYS A 36 14.13 8.63 7.60
C CYS A 36 14.21 9.88 6.70
N LYS A 37 15.22 9.93 5.83
CA LYS A 37 15.35 10.96 4.78
C LYS A 37 15.21 10.38 3.37
N HIS A 38 15.48 9.08 3.24
CA HIS A 38 15.47 8.31 2.01
C HIS A 38 14.98 6.89 2.31
N ASP A 39 14.47 6.21 1.29
CA ASP A 39 13.89 4.86 1.39
C ASP A 39 14.87 3.82 1.96
N ALA A 40 16.15 3.96 1.68
CA ALA A 40 17.20 3.10 2.24
C ALA A 40 17.22 3.10 3.78
N GLY A 41 16.76 4.18 4.43
CA GLY A 41 16.61 4.27 5.88
C GLY A 41 15.54 3.32 6.46
N CYS A 42 14.70 2.74 5.60
CA CYS A 42 13.62 1.83 5.97
C CYS A 42 13.97 0.35 5.83
N LYS A 43 15.14 0.02 5.25
CA LYS A 43 15.55 -1.35 4.89
C LYS A 43 15.44 -2.36 6.04
N ASN A 44 15.76 -1.92 7.26
CA ASN A 44 15.74 -2.76 8.45
C ASN A 44 14.59 -2.40 9.41
N VAL A 45 13.60 -1.62 8.95
CA VAL A 45 12.45 -1.19 9.76
C VAL A 45 11.26 -2.13 9.53
N CYS A 46 11.02 -2.49 8.27
CA CYS A 46 9.89 -3.30 7.84
C CYS A 46 10.28 -4.77 7.71
N THR A 47 10.62 -5.39 8.85
CA THR A 47 11.13 -6.77 8.90
C THR A 47 10.14 -7.75 9.53
N GLN A 48 8.94 -7.30 9.91
CA GLN A 48 7.97 -8.14 10.60
C GLN A 48 6.94 -8.68 9.61
N PRO A 49 6.66 -9.99 9.57
CA PRO A 49 5.53 -10.49 8.79
C PRO A 49 4.22 -9.89 9.31
N PRO A 50 3.26 -9.49 8.46
CA PRO A 50 3.15 -9.72 7.01
C PRO A 50 3.68 -8.57 6.11
N GLU A 51 4.63 -7.76 6.57
CA GLU A 51 5.20 -6.64 5.81
C GLU A 51 6.04 -7.14 4.61
N ASP A 52 6.00 -6.42 3.48
CA ASP A 52 6.82 -6.69 2.30
C ASP A 52 8.26 -6.15 2.53
N PRO A 53 9.27 -7.03 2.66
CA PRO A 53 10.64 -6.59 2.95
C PRO A 53 11.31 -5.88 1.77
N ASN A 54 10.73 -5.93 0.56
CA ASN A 54 11.25 -5.24 -0.62
C ASN A 54 10.66 -3.85 -0.80
N TYR A 55 9.57 -3.53 -0.08
CA TYR A 55 8.94 -2.23 -0.17
C TYR A 55 9.54 -1.29 0.88
N LEU A 56 10.39 -0.38 0.40
CA LEU A 56 11.05 0.63 1.23
C LEU A 56 10.52 1.99 0.82
N ALA A 57 9.72 2.63 1.69
CA ALA A 57 9.21 3.97 1.43
C ALA A 57 9.38 4.85 2.66
N CYS A 58 10.15 5.93 2.51
CA CYS A 58 10.30 6.97 3.50
C CYS A 58 9.32 8.12 3.21
N ILE A 59 8.50 8.47 4.20
CA ILE A 59 7.54 9.56 4.07
C ILE A 59 8.22 10.88 4.39
N THR A 60 8.36 11.74 3.40
CA THR A 60 8.97 13.08 3.52
C THR A 60 7.94 14.21 3.63
N SER A 61 6.66 13.87 3.74
CA SER A 61 5.55 14.82 3.87
C SER A 61 4.88 14.73 5.25
N ALA A 62 4.33 15.85 5.71
CA ALA A 62 3.48 15.89 6.91
C ALA A 62 2.17 15.11 6.65
N PRO A 63 1.58 14.45 7.67
CA PRO A 63 1.97 14.43 9.08
C PRO A 63 2.93 13.28 9.46
N MET A 64 3.26 12.40 8.52
CA MET A 64 4.06 11.19 8.78
C MET A 64 5.55 11.39 8.47
N PHE A 65 6.03 12.64 8.46
CA PHE A 65 7.39 13.00 8.10
C PHE A 65 8.43 12.17 8.88
N GLY A 66 9.36 11.56 8.16
CA GLY A 66 10.43 10.76 8.73
C GLY A 66 10.02 9.34 9.15
N LYS A 67 8.79 8.90 8.85
CA LYS A 67 8.36 7.51 9.07
C LYS A 67 8.52 6.66 7.82
N CYS A 68 8.73 5.38 8.02
CA CYS A 68 8.71 4.37 6.98
C CYS A 68 7.30 3.80 6.81
N CYS A 69 6.82 3.66 5.57
CA CYS A 69 5.66 2.82 5.29
C CYS A 69 6.13 1.37 5.09
N CYS A 70 5.70 0.48 5.99
CA CYS A 70 5.82 -0.96 5.83
C CYS A 70 4.55 -1.47 5.17
N LEU A 71 4.66 -1.79 3.88
CA LEU A 71 3.51 -2.23 3.08
C LEU A 71 3.11 -3.64 3.48
N VAL A 72 1.86 -3.81 3.87
CA VAL A 72 1.24 -5.12 4.05
C VAL A 72 0.40 -5.40 2.82
N ARG A 73 0.75 -6.45 2.09
CA ARG A 73 -0.12 -6.99 1.04
C ARG A 73 -1.10 -7.97 1.69
N PRO A 74 -2.40 -7.88 1.36
CA PRO A 74 -3.39 -8.87 1.79
C PRO A 74 -3.13 -10.25 1.17
#